data_AF-A0A7C7HF43-F1
#
_entry.id   AF-A0A7C7HF43-F1
#
_cell.length_a   1.000
_cell.length_b   1.000
_cell.length_c   1.000
_cell.angle_alpha   90.00
_cell.angle_beta   90.00
_cell.angle_gamma   90.00
#
_symmetry.space_group_name_H-M   'P 1'
#
loop_
_entity.id
_entity.type
_entity.pdbx_description
1 polymer ?
#
loop_
_entity_poly.entity_id
_entity_poly.type
_entity_poly.pdbx_seq_one_letter_code
_entity_poly.pdbx_strand_id
1 'polypeptide(L)'
;MVTTLGSRRLGGRDLTMLTYLYFTDRALASHPMPHQLEGFKIAERVGIRPKRLAIAMMMAITVGVVSALWALLHSAYKTGVASGFAGYVGIPWESFRRLAGWMHYPGNTNSAELAFIGIGLTFSLTMMLL
;
A
#
# COMPACT_ATOMS: atom_id res chain seq x y z
N MET A 1 9.12 -6.14 8.94
CA MET A 1 10.54 -5.88 8.64
C MET A 1 11.23 -5.08 9.74
N VAL A 2 10.73 -3.92 10.14
CA VAL A 2 11.34 -3.15 11.26
C VAL A 2 11.32 -3.94 12.58
N THR A 3 10.25 -4.71 12.83
CA THR A 3 10.12 -5.62 13.98
C THR A 3 11.11 -6.80 13.93
N THR A 4 11.43 -7.30 12.74
CA THR A 4 12.26 -8.51 12.56
C THR A 4 13.76 -8.20 12.47
N LEU A 5 14.13 -7.13 11.78
CA LEU A 5 15.53 -6.74 11.54
C LEU A 5 16.00 -5.63 12.48
N GLY A 6 15.06 -4.90 13.11
CA GLY A 6 15.35 -3.71 13.90
C GLY A 6 15.58 -2.48 13.01
N SER A 7 15.05 -1.33 13.43
CA SER A 7 15.25 -0.04 12.74
C SER A 7 16.74 0.34 12.63
N ARG A 8 17.54 -0.05 13.63
CA ARG A 8 18.97 0.26 13.70
C ARG A 8 19.83 -0.47 12.65
N ARG A 9 19.45 -1.67 12.22
CA ARG A 9 20.18 -2.44 11.20
C ARG A 9 19.76 -2.10 9.78
N LEU A 10 18.53 -1.64 9.59
CA LEU A 10 18.02 -1.19 8.28
C LEU A 10 18.63 0.15 7.86
N GLY A 11 19.11 0.97 8.81
CA GLY A 11 19.71 2.27 8.50
C GLY A 11 18.72 3.30 7.96
N GLY A 12 19.06 4.59 8.08
CA GLY A 12 18.13 5.68 7.74
C GLY A 12 17.73 5.71 6.25
N ARG A 13 18.63 5.32 5.34
CA ARG A 13 18.37 5.33 3.90
C ARG A 13 17.33 4.30 3.49
N ASP A 14 17.46 3.06 3.96
CA ASP A 14 16.56 1.99 3.54
C ASP A 14 15.18 2.14 4.22
N LEU A 15 15.14 2.67 5.46
CA LEU A 15 13.89 3.06 6.10
C LEU A 15 13.16 4.17 5.34
N THR A 16 13.90 5.14 4.80
CA THR A 16 13.31 6.22 3.98
C THR A 16 12.72 5.64 2.70
N MET A 17 13.45 4.78 1.99
CA MET A 17 12.96 4.11 0.78
C MET A 17 11.73 3.24 1.05
N LEU A 18 11.73 2.47 2.15
CA LEU A 18 10.58 1.66 2.57
C LEU A 18 9.36 2.53 2.93
N THR A 19 9.57 3.71 3.51
CA THR A 19 8.48 4.65 3.82
C THR A 19 7.84 5.20 2.54
N TYR A 20 8.63 5.47 1.49
CA TYR A 20 8.10 5.84 0.18
C TYR A 20 7.27 4.73 -0.46
N LEU A 21 7.57 3.46 -0.19
CA LEU A 21 6.81 2.31 -0.69
C LEU A 21 5.58 1.96 0.17
N TYR A 22 5.40 2.61 1.31
CA TYR A 22 4.34 2.29 2.27
C TYR A 22 2.92 2.37 1.69
N PHE A 23 2.69 3.26 0.71
CA PHE A 23 1.38 3.33 0.05
C PHE A 23 1.04 2.06 -0.72
N THR A 24 2.04 1.33 -1.23
CA THR A 24 1.85 0.10 -1.99
C THR A 24 1.38 -1.01 -1.06
N ASP A 25 2.06 -1.18 0.08
CA ASP A 25 1.74 -2.17 1.10
C ASP A 25 0.36 -1.90 1.74
N ARG A 26 0.06 -0.63 2.04
CA ARG A 26 -1.23 -0.22 2.63
C ARG A 26 -2.42 -0.43 1.68
N ALA A 27 -2.25 -0.17 0.39
CA ALA A 27 -3.33 -0.27 -0.60
C ALA A 27 -3.51 -1.70 -1.17
N LEU A 28 -2.60 -2.62 -0.85
CA LEU A 28 -2.64 -4.01 -1.32
C LEU A 28 -3.83 -4.81 -0.76
N ALA A 29 -4.58 -4.25 0.20
CA ALA A 29 -5.83 -4.81 0.71
C ALA A 29 -6.91 -4.98 -0.38
N SER A 30 -6.85 -4.20 -1.47
CA SER A 30 -7.72 -4.37 -2.64
C SER A 30 -6.92 -5.01 -3.77
N HIS A 31 -7.02 -6.33 -3.93
CA HIS A 31 -6.40 -7.01 -5.07
C HIS A 31 -7.11 -6.59 -6.37
N PRO A 32 -6.43 -5.91 -7.31
CA PRO A 32 -7.07 -5.49 -8.56
C PRO A 32 -7.25 -6.65 -9.55
N MET A 33 -6.55 -7.77 -9.34
CA MET A 33 -6.51 -8.92 -10.25
C MET A 33 -7.88 -9.56 -10.51
N PRO A 34 -8.72 -9.87 -9.50
CA PRO A 34 -10.03 -10.50 -9.74
C PRO A 34 -10.95 -9.60 -10.55
N HIS A 35 -10.98 -8.30 -10.22
CA HIS A 35 -11.80 -7.31 -10.91
C HIS A 35 -11.37 -7.11 -12.38
N GLN A 36 -10.06 -7.12 -12.65
CA GLN A 36 -9.56 -7.06 -14.02
C GLN A 36 -9.89 -8.34 -14.81
N LEU A 37 -9.76 -9.52 -14.19
CA LEU A 37 -10.06 -10.81 -14.82
C LEU A 37 -11.54 -10.96 -15.18
N GLU A 38 -12.45 -10.49 -14.34
CA GLU A 38 -13.89 -10.46 -14.64
C GLU A 38 -14.18 -9.61 -15.87
N GLY A 39 -13.55 -8.43 -15.99
CA GLY A 39 -13.64 -7.58 -17.18
C GLY A 39 -13.17 -8.27 -18.45
N PHE A 40 -12.05 -9.00 -18.39
CA PHE A 40 -11.57 -9.82 -19.50
C PHE A 40 -12.52 -10.97 -19.84
N LYS A 41 -13.15 -11.60 -18.84
CA LYS A 41 -14.11 -12.68 -19.06
C LYS A 41 -15.38 -12.20 -19.75
N ILE A 42 -15.88 -11.01 -19.39
CA ILE A 42 -17.02 -10.38 -20.07
C ILE A 42 -16.66 -10.05 -21.51
N ALA A 43 -15.47 -9.49 -21.75
CA ALA A 43 -15.00 -9.20 -23.10
C ALA A 43 -14.90 -10.44 -23.99
N GLU A 44 -14.46 -11.58 -23.44
CA GLU A 44 -14.46 -12.87 -24.15
C GLU A 44 -15.89 -13.28 -24.57
N ARG A 45 -16.87 -13.17 -23.66
CA ARG A 45 -18.28 -13.52 -23.94
C ARG A 45 -18.93 -12.63 -25.00
N VAL A 46 -18.54 -11.37 -25.09
CA VAL A 46 -19.09 -10.37 -26.04
C VAL A 46 -18.29 -10.32 -27.35
N GLY A 47 -17.23 -11.12 -27.49
CA GLY A 47 -16.40 -11.16 -28.70
C GLY A 47 -15.44 -9.97 -28.86
N ILE A 48 -15.16 -9.25 -27.78
CA ILE A 48 -14.20 -8.13 -27.77
C ILE A 48 -12.78 -8.69 -27.76
N ARG A 49 -11.93 -8.20 -28.66
CA ARG A 49 -10.51 -8.59 -28.69
C ARG A 49 -9.80 -8.17 -27.39
N PRO A 50 -9.13 -9.08 -26.66
CA PRO A 50 -8.47 -8.77 -25.38
C PRO A 50 -7.47 -7.62 -25.46
N LYS A 51 -6.71 -7.53 -26.56
CA LYS A 51 -5.75 -6.44 -26.81
C LYS A 51 -6.42 -5.06 -26.87
N ARG A 52 -7.61 -4.96 -27.47
CA ARG A 52 -8.35 -3.69 -27.55
C ARG A 52 -8.86 -3.27 -26.18
N LEU A 53 -9.36 -4.23 -25.39
CA LEU A 53 -9.78 -3.97 -24.02
C LEU A 53 -8.59 -3.50 -23.16
N ALA A 54 -7.44 -4.17 -23.24
CA ALA A 54 -6.24 -3.78 -22.49
C ALA A 54 -5.79 -2.35 -22.80
N ILE A 55 -5.79 -1.95 -24.09
CA ILE A 55 -5.45 -0.57 -24.49
C ILE A 55 -6.49 0.43 -23.94
N ALA A 56 -7.78 0.11 -24.01
CA ALA A 56 -8.84 0.95 -23.46
C ALA A 56 -8.69 1.12 -21.93
N MET A 57 -8.38 0.04 -21.21
CA MET A 57 -8.10 0.07 -19.77
C MET A 57 -6.88 0.95 -19.46
N MET A 58 -5.79 0.85 -20.22
CA MET A 58 -4.60 1.70 -20.05
C MET A 58 -4.91 3.19 -20.24
N MET A 59 -5.70 3.53 -21.26
CA MET A 59 -6.16 4.91 -21.47
C MET A 59 -7.05 5.40 -20.32
N ALA A 60 -8.00 4.56 -19.89
CA ALA A 60 -8.88 4.88 -18.77
C ALA A 60 -8.09 5.10 -17.45
N ILE A 61 -7.07 4.28 -17.18
CA ILE A 61 -6.18 4.45 -16.02
C ILE A 61 -5.44 5.79 -16.12
N THR A 62 -4.88 6.10 -17.29
CA THR A 62 -4.09 7.33 -17.47
C THR A 62 -4.95 8.58 -17.23
N VAL A 63 -6.14 8.62 -17.84
CA VAL A 63 -7.10 9.73 -17.64
C VAL A 63 -7.60 9.76 -16.20
N GLY A 64 -7.86 8.60 -15.60
CA GLY A 64 -8.28 8.47 -14.21
C GLY A 64 -7.25 9.03 -13.23
N VAL A 65 -5.96 8.72 -13.44
CA VAL A 65 -4.86 9.23 -12.60
C VAL A 65 -4.76 10.74 -12.68
N VAL A 66 -4.79 11.33 -13.89
CA VAL A 66 -4.73 12.79 -14.07
C VAL A 66 -5.94 13.48 -13.44
N SER A 67 -7.13 12.91 -13.65
CA SER A 67 -8.38 13.44 -13.09
C SER A 67 -8.42 13.36 -11.57
N ALA A 68 -7.94 12.25 -10.99
CA ALA A 68 -7.86 12.07 -9.55
C ALA A 68 -6.88 13.06 -8.92
N LEU A 69 -5.73 13.29 -9.56
CA LEU A 69 -4.73 14.26 -9.08
C LEU A 69 -5.28 15.69 -9.13
N TRP A 70 -5.99 16.05 -10.20
CA TRP A 70 -6.66 17.34 -10.30
C TRP A 70 -7.77 17.51 -9.26
N ALA A 71 -8.63 16.50 -9.09
CA ALA A 71 -9.72 16.53 -8.12
C ALA A 71 -9.20 16.65 -6.68
N LEU A 72 -8.10 15.96 -6.37
CA LEU A 72 -7.40 16.06 -5.10
C LEU A 72 -6.92 17.49 -4.85
N LEU A 73 -6.25 18.09 -5.84
CA LEU A 73 -5.71 19.44 -5.74
C LEU A 73 -6.82 20.48 -5.63
N HIS A 74 -7.84 20.39 -6.49
CA HIS A 74 -8.99 21.29 -6.48
C HIS A 74 -9.73 21.25 -5.12
N SER A 75 -9.95 20.04 -4.59
CA SER A 75 -10.60 19.86 -3.29
C SER A 75 -9.78 20.41 -2.14
N ALA A 76 -8.44 20.24 -2.18
CA ALA A 76 -7.52 20.81 -1.21
C ALA A 76 -7.53 22.34 -1.22
N TYR A 77 -7.59 22.97 -2.40
CA TYR A 77 -7.67 24.43 -2.53
C TYR A 77 -9.01 25.00 -2.07
N LYS A 78 -10.13 24.35 -2.42
CA LYS A 78 -11.47 24.86 -2.12
C LYS A 78 -11.83 24.75 -0.64
N THR A 79 -11.52 23.61 -0.03
CA THR A 79 -11.95 23.30 1.34
C THR A 79 -10.86 23.64 2.36
N GLY A 80 -9.59 23.68 1.93
CA GLY A 80 -8.44 23.76 2.82
C GLY A 80 -8.07 22.38 3.36
N VAL A 81 -6.77 22.07 3.38
CA VAL A 81 -6.27 20.76 3.84
C VAL A 81 -6.64 20.47 5.30
N ALA A 82 -6.76 21.52 6.12
CA ALA A 82 -7.03 21.41 7.55
C ALA A 82 -8.50 21.12 7.91
N SER A 83 -9.46 21.30 6.99
CA SER A 83 -10.90 21.31 7.32
C SER A 83 -11.62 19.96 7.14
N GLY A 84 -10.95 18.93 6.62
CA GLY A 84 -11.60 17.63 6.35
C GLY A 84 -10.90 16.74 5.33
N PHE A 85 -9.90 17.27 4.62
CA PHE A 85 -9.06 16.49 3.69
C PHE A 85 -8.04 15.59 4.40
N ALA A 86 -8.10 15.53 5.73
CA ALA A 86 -7.22 14.78 6.62
C ALA A 86 -7.20 13.27 6.34
N GLY A 87 -8.24 12.69 5.73
CA GLY A 87 -8.23 11.27 5.35
C GLY A 87 -7.19 10.92 4.28
N TYR A 88 -6.97 11.81 3.30
CA TYR A 88 -5.96 11.61 2.23
C TYR A 88 -4.59 12.15 2.63
N VAL A 89 -4.53 13.26 3.38
CA VAL A 89 -3.26 13.87 3.84
C VAL A 89 -2.69 13.19 5.08
N GLY A 90 -3.55 12.54 5.88
CA GLY A 90 -3.17 11.75 7.04
C GLY A 90 -2.35 10.51 6.68
N ILE A 91 -2.48 10.00 5.46
CA ILE A 91 -1.74 8.80 5.00
C ILE A 91 -0.23 9.09 4.88
N PRO A 92 0.22 10.13 4.15
CA PRO A 92 1.62 10.56 4.20
C PRO A 92 2.07 10.91 5.62
N TRP A 93 1.24 11.63 6.38
CA TRP A 93 1.57 12.05 7.74
C TRP A 93 1.88 10.86 8.65
N GLU A 94 1.06 9.80 8.59
CA GLU A 94 1.28 8.56 9.35
C GLU A 94 2.62 7.89 8.98
N SER A 95 2.90 7.77 7.68
CA SER A 95 4.14 7.14 7.19
C SER A 95 5.38 7.91 7.63
N PHE A 96 5.40 9.23 7.43
CA PHE A 96 6.53 10.07 7.80
C PHE A 96 6.67 10.23 9.32
N ARG A 97 5.57 10.24 10.07
CA ARG A 97 5.62 10.23 11.54
C ARG A 97 6.23 8.94 12.08
N ARG A 98 5.92 7.78 11.46
CA ARG A 98 6.55 6.49 11.79
C ARG A 98 8.06 6.51 11.46
N LEU A 99 8.43 7.03 10.30
CA LEU A 99 9.84 7.20 9.91
C LEU A 99 10.60 8.10 10.89
N ALA A 100 10.03 9.25 11.24
CA ALA A 100 10.61 10.15 12.24
C ALA A 100 10.81 9.45 13.59
N GLY A 101 9.84 8.63 14.02
CA GLY A 101 9.97 7.79 15.21
C GLY A 101 11.15 6.82 15.12
N TRP A 102 11.30 6.11 14.00
CA TRP A 102 12.42 5.17 13.79
C TRP A 102 13.79 5.85 13.67
N MET A 103 13.85 7.10 13.18
CA MET A 103 15.09 7.87 13.08
C MET A 103 15.50 8.49 14.42
N HIS A 104 14.55 9.04 15.19
CA HIS A 104 14.85 9.65 16.49
C HIS A 104 15.06 8.63 17.60
N TYR A 105 14.36 7.49 17.54
CA TYR A 105 14.45 6.42 18.53
C TYR A 105 14.70 5.08 17.82
N PRO A 106 15.94 4.84 17.33
CA PRO A 106 16.26 3.59 16.66
C PRO A 106 16.25 2.43 17.67
N GLY A 107 15.14 1.70 17.71
CA GLY A 107 14.99 0.49 18.50
C GLY A 107 15.80 -0.68 17.92
N ASN A 108 16.40 -1.47 18.83
CA ASN A 108 16.93 -2.79 18.50
C ASN A 108 15.78 -3.78 18.19
N THR A 109 16.11 -4.93 17.59
CA THR A 109 15.14 -6.01 17.34
C THR A 109 14.42 -6.40 18.63
N ASN A 110 13.08 -6.40 18.63
CA ASN A 110 12.29 -6.86 19.76
C ASN A 110 12.21 -8.40 19.73
N SER A 111 13.12 -9.05 20.45
CA SER A 111 13.24 -10.51 20.48
C SER A 111 12.00 -11.21 21.06
N ALA A 112 11.27 -10.56 21.96
CA ALA A 112 10.03 -11.09 22.52
C ALA A 112 8.91 -11.15 21.47
N GLU A 113 8.72 -10.08 20.68
CA GLU A 113 7.77 -10.07 19.56
C GLU A 113 8.13 -11.12 18.51
N LEU A 114 9.42 -11.29 18.23
CA LEU A 114 9.89 -12.30 17.28
C LEU A 114 9.53 -13.72 17.71
N ALA A 115 9.62 -14.02 19.02
CA ALA A 115 9.25 -15.31 19.58
C ALA A 115 7.74 -15.58 19.44
N PHE A 116 6.90 -14.58 19.73
CA PHE A 116 5.44 -14.72 19.54
C PHE A 116 5.05 -14.91 18.07
N ILE A 117 5.71 -14.21 17.15
CA ILE A 117 5.52 -14.43 15.70
C ILE A 117 5.90 -15.88 15.32
N GLY A 118 7.01 -16.38 15.86
CA GLY A 118 7.45 -17.77 15.64
C GLY A 118 6.43 -18.79 16.12
N ILE A 119 5.91 -18.63 17.34
CA ILE A 119 4.87 -19.51 17.92
C ILE A 119 3.58 -19.49 17.09
N GLY A 120 3.13 -18.30 16.68
CA GLY A 120 1.95 -18.15 15.84
C GLY A 120 2.11 -18.83 14.48
N LEU A 121 3.29 -18.69 13.87
CA LEU A 121 3.62 -19.32 12.60
C LEU A 121 3.64 -20.85 12.72
N THR A 122 4.28 -21.41 13.75
CA THR A 122 4.30 -22.86 13.96
C THR A 122 2.89 -23.40 14.20
N PHE A 123 2.10 -22.71 15.02
CA PHE A 123 0.70 -23.08 15.26
C PHE A 123 -0.14 -23.07 13.98
N SER A 124 -0.02 -22.02 13.16
CA SER A 124 -0.78 -21.92 11.91
C SER A 124 -0.37 -22.98 10.89
N LEU A 125 0.93 -23.33 10.81
CA LEU A 125 1.40 -24.43 9.97
C LEU A 125 0.89 -25.79 10.46
N THR A 126 0.86 -26.01 11.78
CA THR A 126 0.29 -27.24 12.35
C THR A 126 -1.19 -27.34 12.02
N MET A 127 -1.95 -26.26 12.14
CA MET A 127 -3.37 -26.23 11.74
C MET A 127 -3.60 -26.44 10.24
N MET A 128 -2.66 -26.04 9.39
CA MET A 128 -2.77 -26.23 7.94
C MET A 128 -2.43 -27.65 7.49
N LEU A 129 -1.62 -28.39 8.27
CA LEU A 129 -1.19 -29.75 7.97
C LEU A 129 -2.08 -30.83 8.61
N LEU A 130 -2.86 -30.47 9.63
CA LEU A 130 -3.83 -31.33 10.31
C LEU A 130 -5.18 -31.28 9.59
#